data_AF-R6A539-F1
#
_entry.id   AF-R6A539-F1
#
_cell.length_a   1.000
_cell.length_b   1.000
_cell.length_c   1.000
_cell.angle_alpha   90.00
_cell.angle_beta   90.00
_cell.angle_gamma   90.00
#
_symmetry.space_group_name_H-M   'P 1'
#
loop_
_entity.id
_entity.type
_entity.pdbx_description
1 polymer ?
#
loop_
_entity_poly.entity_id
_entity_poly.type
_entity_poly.pdbx_seq_one_letter_code
_entity_poly.pdbx_strand_id
1 'polypeptide(L)'
;MASPQCFSILIHHALPLGALQNTAGYCLCSHTITQCAATNTDTTRRQLCGHSIHTIHTPHQIEMTHLLSKALIVLATAAGLASCADMKEDLPPCPQGLDIHFKYNYNLQRADMFTDHVGAVSVYLFDINGHYLEQRTVQNTAAAQPLKSKDFCVHFDIAPGTYQYQAVAFQRPYAECQATAGARFKVSAPQSASDNLQTLRIALPAKPVSGVADTMMVDNAALPLDTLWVGQSARPVTVSYNDKLATQADTCSLVRDTKQINITLRDLDNPADLDVNDFTFTITDRNAAVDGYNTVDERTTLRYTPYATWNTTDPINTASATTYPNTNNAQAPGRMAHADFMTSRIIYHSGADAAHNAQLVIYNKRTQQNVVRIDLADFLQRLRSSAERNYTAQEFLDRGYDYRLSFYLKGGSWSYASIEIGVLSWAVRIQNEDI
;
A
#
# COMPACT_ATOMS: atom_id res chain seq x y z
N MET A 1 -23.58 -40.40 -31.29
CA MET A 1 -22.19 -40.74 -31.65
C MET A 1 -21.66 -39.65 -32.56
N ALA A 2 -20.88 -38.72 -32.00
CA ALA A 2 -20.11 -37.72 -32.72
C ALA A 2 -19.11 -37.10 -31.73
N SER A 3 -17.86 -36.98 -32.14
CA SER A 3 -16.71 -36.46 -31.40
C SER A 3 -16.80 -34.96 -31.10
N PRO A 4 -16.19 -34.45 -30.02
CA PRO A 4 -15.95 -33.03 -29.87
C PRO A 4 -14.68 -32.61 -30.65
N GLN A 5 -14.83 -31.66 -31.56
CA GLN A 5 -13.71 -30.94 -32.20
C GLN A 5 -13.34 -29.72 -31.34
N CYS A 6 -12.09 -29.64 -30.90
CA CYS A 6 -11.51 -28.43 -30.32
C CYS A 6 -11.12 -27.45 -31.44
N PHE A 7 -11.71 -26.26 -31.42
CA PHE A 7 -11.23 -25.10 -32.18
C PHE A 7 -10.08 -24.43 -31.41
N SER A 8 -8.93 -24.24 -32.07
CA SER A 8 -7.83 -23.40 -31.59
C SER A 8 -7.73 -22.20 -32.53
N ILE A 9 -7.88 -20.99 -32.00
CA ILE A 9 -7.79 -19.73 -32.74
C ILE A 9 -6.33 -19.29 -32.77
N LEU A 10 -5.79 -19.18 -33.98
CA LEU A 10 -4.45 -18.71 -34.31
C LEU A 10 -4.47 -17.17 -34.37
N ILE A 11 -3.63 -16.49 -33.60
CA ILE A 11 -3.39 -15.04 -33.75
C ILE A 11 -2.01 -14.86 -34.39
N HIS A 12 -1.98 -14.31 -35.61
CA HIS A 12 -0.76 -13.93 -36.32
C HIS A 12 -0.28 -12.54 -35.85
N HIS A 13 0.96 -12.47 -35.37
CA HIS A 13 1.72 -11.22 -35.34
C HIS A 13 2.68 -11.17 -36.53
N ALA A 14 2.54 -10.15 -37.37
CA ALA A 14 3.47 -9.81 -38.44
C ALA A 14 4.46 -8.74 -37.94
N LEU A 15 5.76 -9.00 -38.08
CA LEU A 15 6.83 -8.02 -37.97
C LEU A 15 7.67 -8.10 -39.26
N PRO A 16 8.06 -6.97 -39.87
CA PRO A 16 8.76 -7.01 -41.15
C PRO A 16 10.26 -7.28 -40.98
N LEU A 17 10.78 -8.11 -41.89
CA LEU A 17 12.20 -8.39 -42.11
C LEU A 17 12.87 -7.29 -42.93
N GLY A 18 14.14 -7.01 -42.59
CA GLY A 18 15.09 -6.33 -43.48
C GLY A 18 16.55 -6.48 -43.06
N ALA A 19 17.15 -7.61 -43.47
CA ALA A 19 18.49 -7.79 -44.07
C ALA A 19 19.77 -7.55 -43.22
N LEU A 20 20.51 -8.62 -42.85
CA LEU A 20 21.71 -9.24 -43.51
C LEU A 20 22.97 -8.33 -43.41
N GLN A 21 24.18 -8.71 -42.98
CA GLN A 21 24.93 -9.99 -42.93
C GLN A 21 26.25 -9.75 -42.13
N ASN A 22 26.73 -10.70 -41.31
CA ASN A 22 27.98 -11.49 -41.49
C ASN A 22 28.63 -12.06 -40.19
N THR A 23 28.83 -13.40 -40.20
CA THR A 23 29.93 -14.26 -39.66
C THR A 23 30.39 -14.13 -38.19
N ALA A 24 30.69 -15.17 -37.39
CA ALA A 24 30.74 -16.64 -37.48
C ALA A 24 31.05 -17.21 -36.07
N GLY A 25 30.70 -18.47 -35.76
CA GLY A 25 31.37 -19.24 -34.67
C GLY A 25 30.48 -20.02 -33.69
N TYR A 26 30.49 -21.35 -33.83
CA TYR A 26 29.89 -22.43 -33.01
C TYR A 26 30.34 -22.40 -31.52
N CYS A 27 29.70 -23.02 -30.51
CA CYS A 27 29.16 -24.38 -30.42
C CYS A 27 28.24 -24.57 -29.17
N LEU A 28 27.22 -25.43 -29.31
CA LEU A 28 26.29 -25.92 -28.27
C LEU A 28 26.92 -27.03 -27.42
N CYS A 29 26.51 -27.14 -26.14
CA CYS A 29 26.32 -28.44 -25.49
C CYS A 29 25.42 -28.34 -24.24
N SER A 30 24.24 -28.96 -24.31
CA SER A 30 23.37 -29.29 -23.17
C SER A 30 23.73 -30.69 -22.64
N HIS A 31 23.67 -30.90 -21.33
CA HIS A 31 23.71 -32.24 -20.73
C HIS A 31 22.53 -32.48 -19.79
N THR A 32 21.75 -33.48 -20.17
CA THR A 32 20.76 -34.20 -19.36
C THR A 32 21.43 -35.50 -18.92
N ILE A 33 21.36 -35.88 -17.65
CA ILE A 33 21.84 -37.20 -17.18
C ILE A 33 20.65 -37.98 -16.63
N THR A 34 20.38 -39.12 -17.27
CA THR A 34 19.43 -40.16 -16.88
C THR A 34 20.19 -41.28 -16.16
N GLN A 35 19.57 -41.85 -15.12
CA GLN A 35 20.00 -43.02 -14.38
C GLN A 35 20.15 -44.27 -15.26
N CYS A 36 21.15 -45.11 -14.95
CA CYS A 36 21.15 -46.53 -15.32
C CYS A 36 21.45 -47.37 -14.08
N ALA A 37 20.53 -48.29 -13.78
CA ALA A 37 20.74 -49.45 -12.92
C ALA A 37 21.15 -50.64 -13.80
N ALA A 38 22.10 -51.46 -13.34
CA ALA A 38 22.28 -52.81 -13.86
C ALA A 38 22.88 -53.73 -12.78
N THR A 39 22.34 -54.93 -12.75
CA THR A 39 22.43 -55.99 -11.74
C THR A 39 23.41 -57.10 -12.14
N ASN A 40 24.00 -57.71 -11.09
CA ASN A 40 24.22 -59.15 -10.86
C ASN A 40 25.33 -59.98 -11.54
N THR A 41 25.71 -61.00 -10.75
CA THR A 41 26.41 -62.29 -11.00
C THR A 41 27.94 -62.28 -10.94
N ASP A 42 28.65 -63.29 -10.41
CA ASP A 42 28.37 -64.42 -9.51
C ASP A 42 29.76 -65.06 -9.14
N THR A 43 29.79 -65.76 -7.99
CA THR A 43 30.66 -66.87 -7.55
C THR A 43 32.17 -66.95 -7.87
N THR A 44 33.02 -67.13 -6.83
CA THR A 44 33.72 -68.42 -6.54
C THR A 44 34.60 -68.38 -5.25
N ARG A 45 34.56 -69.50 -4.51
CA ARG A 45 35.30 -69.86 -3.27
C ARG A 45 36.81 -70.04 -3.48
N ARG A 46 37.63 -69.81 -2.42
CA ARG A 46 38.54 -70.82 -1.78
C ARG A 46 39.31 -70.28 -0.55
N GLN A 47 38.96 -70.82 0.62
CA GLN A 47 39.74 -71.44 1.70
C GLN A 47 41.05 -70.86 2.31
N LEU A 48 41.16 -71.11 3.62
CA LEU A 48 42.12 -70.68 4.65
C LEU A 48 43.58 -71.15 4.49
N CYS A 49 44.49 -70.36 5.08
CA CYS A 49 45.72 -70.84 5.72
C CYS A 49 45.79 -70.31 7.16
N GLY A 50 45.88 -71.22 8.13
CA GLY A 50 46.11 -70.91 9.53
C GLY A 50 47.59 -70.76 9.85
N HIS A 51 47.89 -70.15 11.01
CA HIS A 51 49.09 -70.39 11.79
C HIS A 51 48.68 -70.45 13.28
N SER A 52 49.03 -71.55 13.93
CA SER A 52 48.86 -71.82 15.35
C SER A 52 50.07 -71.31 16.14
N ILE A 53 49.83 -70.76 17.33
CA ILE A 53 50.81 -70.79 18.43
C ILE A 53 50.10 -71.30 19.67
N HIS A 54 50.57 -72.45 20.16
CA HIS A 54 50.24 -73.06 21.44
C HIS A 54 50.97 -72.34 22.58
N THR A 55 50.29 -72.08 23.70
CA THR A 55 50.93 -72.21 25.04
C THR A 55 49.89 -72.54 26.12
N ILE A 56 49.88 -73.83 26.49
CA ILE A 56 49.83 -74.45 27.83
C ILE A 56 48.82 -73.92 28.88
N HIS A 57 47.90 -74.81 29.25
CA HIS A 57 47.01 -74.77 30.42
C HIS A 57 47.73 -75.19 31.73
N THR A 58 47.21 -74.74 32.88
CA THR A 58 46.54 -75.54 33.94
C THR A 58 46.44 -74.70 35.25
N PRO A 59 45.75 -75.12 36.33
CA PRO A 59 44.28 -75.08 36.45
C PRO A 59 43.82 -74.48 37.81
N HIS A 60 42.74 -73.70 37.89
CA HIS A 60 42.02 -73.62 39.17
C HIS A 60 40.54 -73.26 39.00
N GLN A 61 39.74 -74.28 39.31
CA GLN A 61 38.48 -74.24 40.04
C GLN A 61 37.33 -73.39 39.47
N ILE A 62 36.42 -74.16 38.87
CA ILE A 62 34.99 -73.94 38.77
C ILE A 62 34.40 -73.60 40.16
N GLU A 63 33.31 -72.82 40.14
CA GLU A 63 32.45 -72.40 41.25
C GLU A 63 32.76 -71.05 41.89
N MET A 64 32.30 -69.96 41.24
CA MET A 64 31.70 -68.83 41.97
C MET A 64 30.88 -67.87 41.06
N THR A 65 30.23 -68.39 40.01
CA THR A 65 29.40 -67.62 39.07
C THR A 65 27.99 -67.28 39.59
N HIS A 66 27.68 -67.52 40.87
CA HIS A 66 26.34 -67.28 41.44
C HIS A 66 26.24 -66.18 42.51
N LEU A 67 27.34 -65.50 42.86
CA LEU A 67 27.34 -64.38 43.82
C LEU A 67 27.55 -63.00 43.19
N LEU A 68 28.17 -62.92 42.00
CA LEU A 68 28.30 -61.66 41.25
C LEU A 68 27.02 -61.27 40.48
N SER A 69 26.16 -62.25 40.17
CA SER A 69 24.91 -62.04 39.42
C SER A 69 23.75 -61.47 40.26
N LYS A 70 23.89 -61.42 41.60
CA LYS A 70 22.88 -60.82 42.49
C LYS A 70 23.28 -59.44 43.03
N ALA A 71 24.58 -59.11 43.05
CA ALA A 71 25.06 -57.76 43.38
C ALA A 71 24.94 -56.78 42.20
N LEU A 72 24.98 -57.26 40.95
CA LEU A 72 24.81 -56.42 39.77
C LEU A 72 23.35 -55.97 39.54
N ILE A 73 22.37 -56.72 40.06
CA ILE A 73 20.93 -56.38 39.92
C ILE A 73 20.49 -55.31 40.94
N VAL A 74 21.15 -55.21 42.09
CA VAL A 74 20.86 -54.17 43.11
C VAL A 74 21.60 -52.86 42.80
N LEU A 75 22.77 -52.91 42.15
CA LEU A 75 23.47 -51.71 41.70
C LEU A 75 22.91 -51.13 40.38
N ALA A 76 22.29 -51.95 39.53
CA ALA A 76 21.58 -51.50 38.33
C ALA A 76 20.19 -50.90 38.62
N THR A 77 19.60 -51.16 39.80
CA THR A 77 18.31 -50.58 40.21
C THR A 77 18.45 -49.25 40.96
N ALA A 78 19.63 -48.91 41.48
CA ALA A 78 19.91 -47.62 42.11
C ALA A 78 20.40 -46.53 41.12
N ALA A 79 20.87 -46.90 39.93
CA ALA A 79 21.23 -45.96 38.86
C ALA A 79 20.03 -45.48 38.02
N GLY A 80 18.83 -46.03 38.25
CA GLY A 80 17.60 -45.70 37.51
C GLY A 80 16.76 -44.55 38.11
N LEU A 81 17.14 -43.99 39.26
CA LEU A 81 16.38 -42.92 39.93
C LEU A 81 17.04 -41.54 39.84
N ALA A 82 18.19 -41.44 39.15
CA ALA A 82 18.92 -40.18 38.95
C ALA A 82 18.83 -39.64 37.51
N SER A 83 17.86 -40.10 36.70
CA SER A 83 17.58 -39.49 35.38
C SER A 83 16.19 -38.85 35.28
N CYS A 84 15.50 -38.63 36.40
CA CYS A 84 14.21 -37.92 36.44
C CYS A 84 14.34 -36.54 37.12
N ALA A 85 15.48 -35.87 36.91
CA ALA A 85 15.63 -34.46 37.19
C ALA A 85 16.37 -33.85 35.98
N ASP A 86 15.79 -32.83 35.36
CA ASP A 86 16.29 -32.14 34.17
C ASP A 86 16.23 -32.90 32.83
N MET A 87 15.01 -33.26 32.41
CA MET A 87 14.65 -33.00 31.01
C MET A 87 14.01 -31.62 30.93
N LYS A 88 14.83 -30.57 30.97
CA LYS A 88 14.39 -29.28 30.42
C LYS A 88 14.51 -29.43 28.92
N GLU A 89 13.38 -29.73 28.28
CA GLU A 89 13.29 -29.46 26.86
C GLU A 89 13.49 -27.95 26.71
N ASP A 90 14.66 -27.55 26.23
CA ASP A 90 14.94 -26.21 25.69
C ASP A 90 14.17 -26.03 24.38
N LEU A 91 12.86 -26.30 24.41
CA LEU A 91 11.95 -25.88 23.37
C LEU A 91 11.86 -24.35 23.47
N PRO A 92 12.05 -23.62 22.36
CA PRO A 92 11.77 -22.20 22.36
C PRO A 92 10.35 -21.99 22.89
N PRO A 93 10.13 -20.96 23.72
CA PRO A 93 8.80 -20.67 24.24
C PRO A 93 7.83 -20.57 23.07
N CYS A 94 6.66 -21.17 23.27
CA CYS A 94 5.60 -21.21 22.29
C CYS A 94 5.33 -19.80 21.76
N PRO A 95 5.21 -19.59 20.43
CA PRO A 95 4.94 -18.28 19.89
C PRO A 95 3.59 -17.79 20.44
N GLN A 96 3.65 -16.70 21.21
CA GLN A 96 2.54 -16.11 21.94
C GLN A 96 2.43 -14.63 21.58
N GLY A 97 1.25 -14.06 21.81
CA GLY A 97 0.98 -12.64 21.55
C GLY A 97 0.08 -12.43 20.34
N LEU A 98 0.32 -11.33 19.62
CA LEU A 98 -0.55 -10.80 18.58
C LEU A 98 0.24 -10.46 17.31
N ASP A 99 -0.14 -11.10 16.20
CA ASP A 99 0.32 -10.78 14.85
C ASP A 99 -0.72 -9.90 14.15
N ILE A 100 -0.29 -8.69 13.77
CA ILE A 100 -1.13 -7.76 13.00
C ILE A 100 -0.67 -7.77 11.55
N HIS A 101 -1.52 -8.31 10.68
CA HIS A 101 -1.36 -8.22 9.22
C HIS A 101 -2.00 -6.94 8.69
N PHE A 102 -1.61 -6.52 7.48
CA PHE A 102 -2.11 -5.30 6.86
C PHE A 102 -2.70 -5.58 5.49
N LYS A 103 -3.78 -4.88 5.16
CA LYS A 103 -4.36 -4.86 3.82
C LYS A 103 -4.68 -3.43 3.42
N TYR A 104 -4.38 -3.10 2.18
CA TYR A 104 -4.86 -1.90 1.51
C TYR A 104 -5.71 -2.32 0.30
N ASN A 105 -6.90 -2.85 0.59
CA ASN A 105 -7.92 -3.21 -0.41
C ASN A 105 -9.10 -2.22 -0.45
N TYR A 106 -9.03 -1.16 0.37
CA TYR A 106 -10.00 -0.07 0.39
C TYR A 106 -9.67 0.95 -0.72
N ASN A 107 -9.72 0.47 -1.96
CA ASN A 107 -9.47 1.23 -3.19
C ASN A 107 -10.49 0.82 -4.27
N LEU A 108 -10.49 1.54 -5.41
CA LEU A 108 -11.40 1.24 -6.53
C LEU A 108 -10.95 0.06 -7.40
N GLN A 109 -9.67 -0.34 -7.35
CA GLN A 109 -9.17 -1.55 -8.01
C GLN A 109 -9.66 -2.84 -7.35
N ARG A 110 -10.19 -2.76 -6.11
CA ARG A 110 -10.68 -3.89 -5.32
C ARG A 110 -9.61 -4.97 -5.12
N ALA A 111 -8.35 -4.55 -5.04
CA ALA A 111 -7.19 -5.41 -4.87
C ALA A 111 -6.37 -4.93 -3.67
N ASP A 112 -5.73 -5.86 -2.97
CA ASP A 112 -4.79 -5.50 -1.90
C ASP A 112 -3.49 -4.96 -2.50
N MET A 113 -3.24 -3.68 -2.24
CA MET A 113 -2.12 -2.90 -2.77
C MET A 113 -1.07 -2.59 -1.71
N PHE A 114 -1.15 -3.19 -0.52
CA PHE A 114 -0.26 -2.90 0.61
C PHE A 114 1.22 -3.04 0.23
N THR A 115 1.60 -4.21 -0.29
CA THR A 115 3.01 -4.53 -0.61
C THR A 115 3.63 -3.64 -1.69
N ASP A 116 2.80 -3.03 -2.54
CA ASP A 116 3.25 -2.18 -3.65
C ASP A 116 3.38 -0.70 -3.24
N HIS A 117 2.59 -0.23 -2.26
CA HIS A 117 2.43 1.20 -1.99
C HIS A 117 2.94 1.64 -0.61
N VAL A 118 2.90 0.76 0.40
CA VAL A 118 3.23 1.13 1.77
C VAL A 118 4.72 0.89 2.03
N GLY A 119 5.41 1.96 2.43
CA GLY A 119 6.85 1.94 2.71
C GLY A 119 7.20 1.94 4.19
N ALA A 120 6.27 2.33 5.07
CA ALA A 120 6.46 2.25 6.52
C ALA A 120 5.11 2.18 7.24
N VAL A 121 5.06 1.42 8.35
CA VAL A 121 3.90 1.31 9.23
C VAL A 121 4.32 1.46 10.68
N SER A 122 3.56 2.22 11.45
CA SER A 122 3.66 2.32 12.90
C SER A 122 2.35 1.89 13.53
N VAL A 123 2.41 0.94 14.46
CA VAL A 123 1.27 0.38 15.17
C VAL A 123 1.37 0.77 16.63
N TYR A 124 0.29 1.33 17.16
CA TYR A 124 0.13 1.73 18.56
C TYR A 124 -0.85 0.77 19.22
N LEU A 125 -0.40 0.04 20.24
CA LEU A 125 -1.18 -0.94 20.98
C LEU A 125 -1.74 -0.33 22.26
N PHE A 126 -2.98 -0.65 22.57
CA PHE A 126 -3.71 -0.19 23.75
C PHE A 126 -4.37 -1.36 24.48
N ASP A 127 -4.54 -1.23 25.79
CA ASP A 127 -5.32 -2.17 26.59
C ASP A 127 -6.84 -2.02 26.33
N ILE A 128 -7.64 -2.85 27.00
CA ILE A 128 -9.12 -2.80 26.89
C ILE A 128 -9.72 -1.48 27.39
N ASN A 129 -9.06 -0.80 28.33
CA ASN A 129 -9.50 0.50 28.86
C ASN A 129 -9.07 1.65 27.94
N GLY A 130 -8.30 1.36 26.89
CA GLY A 130 -7.80 2.32 25.93
C GLY A 130 -6.51 3.01 26.36
N HIS A 131 -5.80 2.53 27.39
CA HIS A 131 -4.49 3.06 27.78
C HIS A 131 -3.39 2.53 26.86
N TYR A 132 -2.46 3.42 26.50
CA TYR A 132 -1.34 3.07 25.65
C TYR A 132 -0.38 2.08 26.31
N LEU A 133 0.07 1.09 25.53
CA LEU A 133 0.99 0.04 25.97
C LEU A 133 2.36 0.18 25.30
N GLU A 134 2.41 -0.06 23.99
CA GLU A 134 3.66 0.02 23.23
C GLU A 134 3.42 0.38 21.75
N GLN A 135 4.49 0.79 21.07
CA GLN A 135 4.51 1.06 19.64
C GLN A 135 5.53 0.14 18.96
N ARG A 136 5.17 -0.35 17.77
CA ARG A 136 6.13 -0.98 16.85
C ARG A 136 6.09 -0.31 15.49
N THR A 137 7.28 -0.01 14.96
CA THR A 137 7.44 0.58 13.62
C THR A 137 8.28 -0.33 12.75
N VAL A 138 7.80 -0.62 11.55
CA VAL A 138 8.55 -1.34 10.53
C VAL A 138 8.55 -0.53 9.24
N GLN A 139 9.70 -0.48 8.58
CA GLN A 139 9.89 0.34 7.38
C GLN A 139 10.80 -0.33 6.36
N ASN A 140 10.53 -0.03 5.10
CA ASN A 140 11.37 -0.38 3.97
C ASN A 140 12.57 0.58 3.90
N THR A 141 13.75 0.03 3.66
CA THR A 141 15.02 0.75 3.47
C THR A 141 15.74 0.19 2.25
N ALA A 142 16.79 0.87 1.78
CA ALA A 142 17.60 0.34 0.66
C ALA A 142 18.15 -1.08 0.93
N ALA A 143 18.41 -1.44 2.19
CA ALA A 143 18.98 -2.73 2.57
C ALA A 143 17.93 -3.84 2.79
N ALA A 144 16.71 -3.48 3.22
CA ALA A 144 15.67 -4.45 3.56
C ALA A 144 14.27 -3.90 3.25
N GLN A 145 13.43 -4.73 2.62
CA GLN A 145 12.08 -4.37 2.18
C GLN A 145 11.02 -5.30 2.80
N PRO A 146 10.91 -5.38 4.14
CA PRO A 146 10.06 -6.36 4.81
C PRO A 146 8.57 -6.21 4.46
N LEU A 147 8.08 -5.00 4.21
CA LEU A 147 6.66 -4.76 3.88
C LEU A 147 6.26 -5.28 2.50
N LYS A 148 7.23 -5.69 1.66
CA LYS A 148 6.96 -6.36 0.37
C LYS A 148 6.65 -7.85 0.52
N SER A 149 6.87 -8.43 1.70
CA SER A 149 6.51 -9.82 1.97
C SER A 149 4.99 -9.96 2.09
N LYS A 150 4.42 -10.99 1.45
CA LYS A 150 2.98 -11.29 1.58
C LYS A 150 2.60 -11.78 2.98
N ASP A 151 3.55 -12.37 3.69
CA ASP A 151 3.36 -12.87 5.04
C ASP A 151 3.80 -11.84 6.09
N PHE A 152 4.01 -10.59 5.69
CA PHE A 152 4.38 -9.51 6.61
C PHE A 152 3.31 -9.34 7.70
N CYS A 153 3.78 -9.32 8.95
CA CYS A 153 3.01 -8.91 10.12
C CYS A 153 3.88 -8.07 11.05
N VAL A 154 3.23 -7.29 11.91
CA VAL A 154 3.85 -6.71 13.10
C VAL A 154 3.45 -7.59 14.29
N HIS A 155 4.42 -8.30 14.84
CA HIS A 155 4.26 -9.15 16.01
C HIS A 155 4.38 -8.33 17.30
N PHE A 156 3.50 -8.58 18.27
CA PHE A 156 3.54 -8.06 19.64
C PHE A 156 3.58 -9.23 20.61
N ASP A 157 4.62 -9.30 21.45
CA ASP A 157 4.73 -10.32 22.50
C ASP A 157 4.01 -9.81 23.76
N ILE A 158 2.77 -10.24 23.94
CA ILE A 158 1.87 -9.75 24.98
C ILE A 158 1.12 -10.88 25.67
N ALA A 159 0.83 -10.69 26.95
CA ALA A 159 0.05 -11.63 27.75
C ALA A 159 -1.39 -11.75 27.23
N PRO A 160 -2.12 -12.82 27.59
CA PRO A 160 -3.54 -12.92 27.33
C PRO A 160 -4.32 -11.73 27.88
N GLY A 161 -5.26 -11.24 27.08
CA GLY A 161 -6.02 -10.05 27.38
C GLY A 161 -6.79 -9.59 26.14
N THR A 162 -7.52 -8.49 26.28
CA THR A 162 -8.19 -7.85 25.14
C THR A 162 -7.54 -6.52 24.87
N TYR A 163 -7.24 -6.27 23.60
CA TYR A 163 -6.44 -5.15 23.15
C TYR A 163 -7.13 -4.41 22.00
N GLN A 164 -6.72 -3.17 21.79
CA GLN A 164 -7.07 -2.37 20.61
C GLN A 164 -5.79 -1.85 19.99
N TYR A 165 -5.81 -1.56 18.69
CA TYR A 165 -4.67 -0.94 18.04
C TYR A 165 -5.10 0.11 17.01
N GLN A 166 -4.20 1.07 16.79
CA GLN A 166 -4.27 2.05 15.72
C GLN A 166 -2.99 1.97 14.91
N ALA A 167 -3.09 2.18 13.60
CA ALA A 167 -1.96 2.10 12.68
C ALA A 167 -1.91 3.36 11.81
N VAL A 168 -0.69 3.88 11.65
CA VAL A 168 -0.38 4.97 10.72
C VAL A 168 0.69 4.48 9.77
N ALA A 169 0.46 4.63 8.47
CA ALA A 169 1.38 4.18 7.45
C ALA A 169 1.68 5.28 6.43
N PHE A 170 2.88 5.23 5.86
CA PHE A 170 3.37 6.17 4.87
C PHE A 170 4.02 5.43 3.70
N GLN A 171 4.11 6.10 2.55
CA GLN A 171 4.69 5.53 1.32
C GLN A 171 6.20 5.28 1.41
N ARG A 172 6.84 5.89 2.41
CA ARG A 172 8.27 5.79 2.71
C ARG A 172 8.50 6.00 4.22
N PRO A 173 9.71 5.77 4.76
CA PRO A 173 10.02 5.97 6.16
C PRO A 173 9.57 7.34 6.69
N TYR A 174 8.96 7.36 7.89
CA TYR A 174 8.40 8.59 8.47
C TYR A 174 9.45 9.71 8.60
N ALA A 175 10.68 9.37 8.98
CA ALA A 175 11.79 10.32 9.07
C ALA A 175 12.08 11.02 7.73
N GLU A 176 11.94 10.31 6.60
CA GLU A 176 12.12 10.89 5.27
C GLU A 176 10.95 11.80 4.89
N CYS A 177 9.71 11.43 5.26
CA CYS A 177 8.55 12.31 5.12
C CYS A 177 8.75 13.61 5.93
N GLN A 178 9.37 13.52 7.11
CA GLN A 178 9.68 14.69 7.94
C GLN A 178 10.78 15.58 7.38
N ALA A 179 11.67 15.04 6.55
CA ALA A 179 12.74 15.76 5.88
C ALA A 179 12.30 16.50 4.60
N THR A 180 11.07 16.28 4.12
CA THR A 180 10.50 17.00 2.97
C THR A 180 10.45 18.50 3.25
N ALA A 181 10.87 19.31 2.28
CA ALA A 181 10.84 20.76 2.37
C ALA A 181 9.41 21.33 2.43
N GLY A 182 8.48 20.69 1.71
CA GLY A 182 7.07 21.06 1.64
C GLY A 182 6.22 20.68 2.85
N ALA A 183 4.92 20.73 2.62
CA ALA A 183 3.91 20.34 3.59
C ALA A 183 4.06 18.85 3.96
N ARG A 184 3.94 18.55 5.25
CA ARG A 184 4.17 17.20 5.79
C ARG A 184 3.31 16.97 7.01
N PHE A 185 2.74 15.77 7.10
CA PHE A 185 1.94 15.37 8.25
C PHE A 185 2.80 15.25 9.51
N LYS A 186 2.31 15.81 10.62
CA LYS A 186 2.89 15.68 11.95
C LYS A 186 2.05 14.72 12.76
N VAL A 187 2.67 13.62 13.18
CA VAL A 187 2.04 12.61 14.02
C VAL A 187 2.34 12.97 15.47
N SER A 188 1.30 13.35 16.21
CA SER A 188 1.33 13.42 17.66
C SER A 188 0.83 12.06 18.16
N ALA A 189 1.73 11.24 18.66
CA ALA A 189 1.45 9.87 19.07
C ALA A 189 1.40 9.74 20.59
N PRO A 190 0.69 8.74 21.13
CA PRO A 190 0.83 8.37 22.55
C PRO A 190 2.28 7.98 22.86
N GLN A 191 2.77 8.34 24.04
CA GLN A 191 4.14 8.10 24.50
C GLN A 191 4.20 7.44 25.88
N SER A 192 3.11 7.45 26.64
CA SER A 192 3.06 7.03 28.03
C SER A 192 1.75 6.31 28.35
N ALA A 193 1.72 5.53 29.43
CA ALA A 193 0.52 4.80 29.84
C ALA A 193 -0.67 5.71 30.25
N SER A 194 -0.45 7.01 30.48
CA SER A 194 -1.54 7.99 30.69
C SER A 194 -2.21 8.44 29.39
N ASP A 195 -1.56 8.19 28.24
CA ASP A 195 -2.15 8.47 26.94
C ASP A 195 -3.16 7.39 26.57
N ASN A 196 -4.14 7.76 25.76
CA ASN A 196 -5.22 6.88 25.34
C ASN A 196 -5.50 6.94 23.84
N LEU A 197 -6.48 6.17 23.38
CA LEU A 197 -6.90 6.06 21.97
C LEU A 197 -7.24 7.39 21.26
N GLN A 198 -7.52 8.47 22.00
CA GLN A 198 -7.79 9.80 21.44
C GLN A 198 -6.51 10.65 21.26
N THR A 199 -5.36 10.16 21.72
CA THR A 199 -4.09 10.90 21.71
C THR A 199 -3.49 10.96 20.31
N LEU A 200 -3.66 9.88 19.54
CA LEU A 200 -3.10 9.80 18.19
C LEU A 200 -3.77 10.83 17.29
N ARG A 201 -2.98 11.78 16.80
CA ARG A 201 -3.41 12.85 15.91
C ARG A 201 -2.39 13.07 14.80
N ILE A 202 -2.85 13.01 13.56
CA ILE A 202 -2.05 13.29 12.37
C ILE A 202 -2.51 14.63 11.78
N ALA A 203 -1.75 15.69 12.04
CA ALA A 203 -2.11 17.05 11.64
C ALA A 203 -1.25 17.56 10.49
N LEU A 204 -1.82 18.41 9.64
CA LEU A 204 -1.11 19.12 8.60
C LEU A 204 -0.81 20.55 9.06
N PRO A 205 0.45 20.90 9.37
CA PRO A 205 0.79 22.26 9.79
C PRO A 205 0.47 23.28 8.70
N ALA A 206 -0.15 24.38 9.12
CA ALA A 206 -0.58 25.45 8.22
C ALA A 206 -0.32 26.82 8.86
N LYS A 207 -0.27 27.86 8.03
CA LYS A 207 0.02 29.25 8.45
C LYS A 207 -1.20 30.13 8.18
N PRO A 208 -1.49 31.17 8.99
CA PRO A 208 -2.60 32.07 8.70
C PRO A 208 -2.50 32.70 7.31
N VAL A 209 -3.62 32.81 6.61
CA VAL A 209 -3.70 33.56 5.35
C VAL A 209 -3.93 35.03 5.67
N SER A 210 -3.04 35.92 5.21
CA SER A 210 -3.21 37.36 5.38
C SER A 210 -4.54 37.85 4.77
N GLY A 211 -5.34 38.57 5.56
CA GLY A 211 -6.61 39.15 5.11
C GLY A 211 -7.77 38.17 4.96
N VAL A 212 -7.62 36.90 5.38
CA VAL A 212 -8.71 35.91 5.37
C VAL A 212 -8.84 35.28 6.75
N ALA A 213 -9.93 35.59 7.45
CA ALA A 213 -10.22 35.01 8.76
C ALA A 213 -10.42 33.49 8.65
N ASP A 214 -10.05 32.78 9.72
CA ASP A 214 -10.36 31.37 9.95
C ASP A 214 -9.92 30.40 8.82
N THR A 215 -8.94 30.80 8.01
CA THR A 215 -8.35 30.00 6.93
C THR A 215 -6.84 29.91 7.07
N MET A 216 -6.31 28.70 7.02
CA MET A 216 -4.89 28.40 7.17
C MET A 216 -4.31 27.86 5.87
N MET A 217 -3.23 28.44 5.37
CA MET A 217 -2.50 28.02 4.19
C MET A 217 -1.63 26.81 4.45
N VAL A 218 -1.79 25.77 3.63
CA VAL A 218 -0.86 24.65 3.55
C VAL A 218 0.26 25.02 2.58
N ASP A 219 1.47 25.17 3.12
CA ASP A 219 2.65 25.55 2.35
C ASP A 219 3.30 24.31 1.73
N ASN A 220 2.99 24.04 0.45
CA ASN A 220 3.45 22.84 -0.24
C ASN A 220 4.91 22.91 -0.74
N ALA A 221 5.52 24.10 -0.77
CA ALA A 221 6.85 24.36 -1.32
C ALA A 221 7.13 23.68 -2.69
N ALA A 222 6.13 23.70 -3.60
CA ALA A 222 6.17 23.05 -4.92
C ALA A 222 6.42 21.53 -4.89
N LEU A 223 6.02 20.86 -3.81
CA LEU A 223 6.12 19.41 -3.64
C LEU A 223 4.75 18.80 -3.28
N PRO A 224 4.47 17.56 -3.73
CA PRO A 224 3.27 16.84 -3.32
C PRO A 224 3.36 16.42 -1.84
N LEU A 225 2.21 16.15 -1.23
CA LEU A 225 2.15 15.49 0.08
C LEU A 225 2.62 14.04 -0.03
N ASP A 226 3.26 13.54 1.02
CA ASP A 226 3.48 12.11 1.19
C ASP A 226 2.15 11.38 1.42
N THR A 227 1.96 10.24 0.75
CA THR A 227 0.73 9.45 0.91
C THR A 227 0.63 8.90 2.34
N LEU A 228 -0.53 9.14 2.94
CA LEU A 228 -0.89 8.72 4.29
C LEU A 228 -1.97 7.64 4.22
N TRP A 229 -1.81 6.60 5.04
CA TRP A 229 -2.87 5.66 5.37
C TRP A 229 -3.07 5.58 6.88
N VAL A 230 -4.33 5.43 7.28
CA VAL A 230 -4.71 5.20 8.68
C VAL A 230 -5.59 3.95 8.75
N GLY A 231 -5.38 3.16 9.80
CA GLY A 231 -6.19 1.98 10.08
C GLY A 231 -6.29 1.74 11.58
N GLN A 232 -7.20 0.86 11.96
CA GLN A 232 -7.43 0.48 13.36
C GLN A 232 -8.01 -0.92 13.45
N SER A 233 -8.01 -1.49 14.65
CA SER A 233 -8.74 -2.71 14.93
C SER A 233 -10.24 -2.49 14.72
N ALA A 234 -10.88 -3.31 13.87
CA ALA A 234 -12.32 -3.21 13.62
C ALA A 234 -13.17 -3.55 14.86
N ARG A 235 -12.59 -4.31 15.79
CA ARG A 235 -13.11 -4.68 17.10
C ARG A 235 -11.94 -4.97 18.03
N PRO A 236 -12.13 -4.90 19.37
CA PRO A 236 -11.10 -5.34 20.29
C PRO A 236 -10.67 -6.79 20.01
N VAL A 237 -9.36 -7.04 20.06
CA VAL A 237 -8.74 -8.32 19.76
C VAL A 237 -8.40 -9.04 21.06
N THR A 238 -8.94 -10.25 21.23
CA THR A 238 -8.65 -11.08 22.40
C THR A 238 -7.51 -12.02 22.10
N VAL A 239 -6.42 -11.88 22.86
CA VAL A 239 -5.29 -12.82 22.91
C VAL A 239 -5.56 -13.80 24.04
N SER A 240 -5.46 -15.09 23.76
CA SER A 240 -5.58 -16.16 24.76
C SER A 240 -4.41 -17.12 24.65
N TYR A 241 -4.03 -17.72 25.77
CA TYR A 241 -3.25 -18.95 25.71
C TYR A 241 -4.15 -20.02 25.08
N ASN A 242 -3.75 -20.52 23.92
CA ASN A 242 -4.44 -21.64 23.30
C ASN A 242 -3.58 -22.90 23.43
N ASP A 243 -4.24 -24.05 23.55
CA ASP A 243 -3.60 -25.36 23.62
C ASP A 243 -2.81 -25.71 22.34
N LYS A 244 -2.89 -24.85 21.32
CA LYS A 244 -2.27 -24.99 20.00
C LYS A 244 -0.97 -24.18 19.85
N LEU A 245 -0.55 -23.45 20.89
CA LEU A 245 0.70 -22.68 20.88
C LEU A 245 0.80 -21.70 19.69
N ALA A 246 -0.33 -21.13 19.27
CA ALA A 246 -0.40 -20.26 18.09
C ALA A 246 -0.60 -18.79 18.49
N THR A 247 0.18 -17.90 17.87
CA THR A 247 -0.03 -16.45 17.96
C THR A 247 -1.43 -16.08 17.47
N GLN A 248 -2.10 -15.17 18.18
CA GLN A 248 -3.37 -14.63 17.69
C GLN A 248 -3.10 -13.73 16.50
N ALA A 249 -3.83 -13.91 15.39
CA ALA A 249 -3.72 -13.04 14.23
C ALA A 249 -4.93 -12.09 14.12
N ASP A 250 -4.68 -10.85 13.70
CA ASP A 250 -5.71 -9.92 13.24
C ASP A 250 -5.25 -9.21 11.95
N THR A 251 -6.18 -8.58 11.23
CA THR A 251 -5.87 -7.85 10.00
C THR A 251 -6.34 -6.40 10.07
N CYS A 252 -5.38 -5.48 10.07
CA CYS A 252 -5.62 -4.05 9.96
C CYS A 252 -5.95 -3.67 8.51
N SER A 253 -7.13 -3.10 8.31
CA SER A 253 -7.52 -2.53 7.01
C SER A 253 -7.14 -1.05 6.97
N LEU A 254 -6.32 -0.68 6.00
CA LEU A 254 -5.82 0.68 5.80
C LEU A 254 -6.69 1.46 4.82
N VAL A 255 -6.98 2.71 5.16
CA VAL A 255 -7.67 3.69 4.29
C VAL A 255 -6.66 4.76 3.89
N ARG A 256 -6.61 5.10 2.59
CA ARG A 256 -5.74 6.17 2.07
C ARG A 256 -6.41 7.52 2.24
N ASP A 257 -5.79 8.38 3.03
CA ASP A 257 -6.38 9.68 3.39
C ASP A 257 -5.99 10.77 2.39
N THR A 258 -4.78 10.76 1.85
CA THR A 258 -4.34 11.77 0.86
C THR A 258 -4.95 11.58 -0.52
N LYS A 259 -5.42 12.66 -1.13
CA LYS A 259 -6.04 12.69 -2.46
C LYS A 259 -5.21 13.51 -3.44
N GLN A 260 -4.99 12.97 -4.63
CA GLN A 260 -4.42 13.67 -5.77
C GLN A 260 -5.53 14.21 -6.66
N ILE A 261 -5.42 15.47 -7.06
CA ILE A 261 -6.40 16.15 -7.90
C ILE A 261 -5.65 16.91 -8.99
N ASN A 262 -5.81 16.46 -10.23
CA ASN A 262 -5.23 17.09 -11.41
C ASN A 262 -6.30 17.90 -12.14
N ILE A 263 -6.06 19.19 -12.33
CA ILE A 263 -6.97 20.09 -13.04
C ILE A 263 -6.43 20.37 -14.43
N THR A 264 -7.30 20.35 -15.43
CA THR A 264 -7.04 20.86 -16.78
C THR A 264 -8.09 21.91 -17.13
N LEU A 265 -7.67 23.03 -17.70
CA LEU A 265 -8.53 24.11 -18.13
C LEU A 265 -8.39 24.33 -19.64
N ARG A 266 -9.51 24.42 -20.35
CA ARG A 266 -9.58 24.75 -21.77
C ARG A 266 -10.54 25.92 -21.96
N ASP A 267 -10.20 26.89 -22.80
CA ASP A 267 -11.09 27.97 -23.24
C ASP A 267 -11.63 27.63 -24.62
N LEU A 268 -12.96 27.58 -24.77
CA LEU A 268 -13.61 27.27 -26.03
C LEU A 268 -13.74 28.49 -26.95
N ASP A 269 -13.71 29.69 -26.40
CA ASP A 269 -13.85 30.93 -27.16
C ASP A 269 -12.48 31.40 -27.65
N ASN A 270 -11.46 31.40 -26.78
CA ASN A 270 -10.10 31.88 -27.10
C ASN A 270 -9.02 30.85 -26.69
N PRO A 271 -9.00 29.66 -27.30
CA PRO A 271 -8.14 28.55 -26.87
C PRO A 271 -6.63 28.88 -26.95
N ALA A 272 -6.19 29.73 -27.87
CA ALA A 272 -4.79 30.08 -28.04
C ALA A 272 -4.25 31.07 -26.99
N ASP A 273 -5.14 31.82 -26.33
CA ASP A 273 -4.79 32.90 -25.40
C ASP A 273 -4.69 32.42 -23.95
N LEU A 274 -5.09 31.17 -23.69
CA LEU A 274 -5.11 30.61 -22.35
C LEU A 274 -3.69 30.39 -21.81
N ASP A 275 -3.41 30.99 -20.65
CA ASP A 275 -2.19 30.79 -19.89
C ASP A 275 -2.50 30.47 -18.43
N VAL A 276 -1.92 29.40 -17.89
CA VAL A 276 -2.06 29.03 -16.48
C VAL A 276 -1.71 30.16 -15.52
N ASN A 277 -0.78 31.03 -15.91
CA ASN A 277 -0.37 32.18 -15.10
C ASN A 277 -1.44 33.26 -15.01
N ASP A 278 -2.51 33.22 -15.81
CA ASP A 278 -3.64 34.13 -15.69
C ASP A 278 -4.64 33.68 -14.62
N PHE A 279 -4.46 32.50 -14.03
CA PHE A 279 -5.40 31.92 -13.07
C PHE A 279 -4.77 31.74 -11.67
N THR A 280 -5.62 31.75 -10.66
CA THR A 280 -5.32 31.16 -9.36
C THR A 280 -6.23 29.96 -9.15
N PHE A 281 -5.67 28.88 -8.61
CA PHE A 281 -6.39 27.65 -8.31
C PHE A 281 -6.34 27.48 -6.80
N THR A 282 -7.48 27.20 -6.17
CA THR A 282 -7.57 27.06 -4.71
C THR A 282 -8.55 25.97 -4.36
N ILE A 283 -8.14 25.08 -3.45
CA ILE A 283 -9.06 24.19 -2.75
C ILE A 283 -9.13 24.62 -1.29
N THR A 284 -10.33 24.81 -0.75
CA THR A 284 -10.54 25.04 0.69
C THR A 284 -11.32 23.88 1.29
N ASP A 285 -10.86 23.36 2.42
CA ASP A 285 -11.46 22.18 3.04
C ASP A 285 -11.21 22.15 4.56
N ARG A 286 -12.05 21.46 5.32
CA ARG A 286 -11.98 21.35 6.78
C ARG A 286 -11.35 20.02 7.18
N ASN A 287 -10.08 19.81 6.81
CA ASN A 287 -9.40 18.53 6.98
C ASN A 287 -7.99 18.67 7.56
N ALA A 288 -7.84 19.57 8.53
CA ALA A 288 -6.55 19.94 9.11
C ALA A 288 -5.85 18.81 9.86
N ALA A 289 -6.60 17.84 10.37
CA ALA A 289 -6.04 16.67 11.00
C ALA A 289 -6.99 15.47 10.94
N VAL A 290 -6.43 14.28 11.11
CA VAL A 290 -7.17 13.04 11.37
C VAL A 290 -6.71 12.44 12.69
N ASP A 291 -7.60 11.76 13.41
CA ASP A 291 -7.26 11.01 14.62
C ASP A 291 -6.95 9.54 14.32
N GLY A 292 -6.64 8.76 15.36
CA GLY A 292 -6.37 7.33 15.25
C GLY A 292 -7.58 6.46 14.86
N TYR A 293 -8.81 6.99 14.93
CA TYR A 293 -10.02 6.35 14.42
C TYR A 293 -10.27 6.68 12.93
N ASN A 294 -9.36 7.45 12.33
CA ASN A 294 -9.56 8.10 11.05
C ASN A 294 -10.83 8.97 11.06
N THR A 295 -11.02 9.79 12.09
CA THR A 295 -12.01 10.87 12.10
C THR A 295 -11.32 12.18 11.76
N VAL A 296 -11.90 12.96 10.86
CA VAL A 296 -11.36 14.26 10.47
C VAL A 296 -11.73 15.34 11.49
N ASP A 297 -10.76 16.17 11.86
CA ASP A 297 -10.99 17.39 12.63
C ASP A 297 -11.38 18.55 11.71
N GLU A 298 -12.69 18.80 11.66
CA GLU A 298 -13.29 19.79 10.77
C GLU A 298 -13.32 21.23 11.32
N ARG A 299 -12.66 21.50 12.46
CA ARG A 299 -12.73 22.84 13.09
C ARG A 299 -11.92 23.90 12.36
N THR A 300 -10.91 23.51 11.59
CA THR A 300 -9.98 24.43 10.92
C THR A 300 -10.09 24.30 9.41
N THR A 301 -10.35 25.41 8.72
CA THR A 301 -10.34 25.44 7.27
C THR A 301 -8.90 25.57 6.76
N LEU A 302 -8.47 24.61 5.97
CA LEU A 302 -7.23 24.64 5.20
C LEU A 302 -7.47 25.21 3.81
N ARG A 303 -6.45 25.91 3.30
CA ARG A 303 -6.33 26.34 1.92
C ARG A 303 -5.15 25.63 1.27
N TYR A 304 -5.43 24.89 0.22
CA TYR A 304 -4.47 24.22 -0.64
C TYR A 304 -4.30 25.02 -1.93
N THR A 305 -3.05 25.10 -2.39
CA THR A 305 -2.68 25.56 -3.74
C THR A 305 -2.01 24.43 -4.51
N PRO A 306 -1.95 24.50 -5.85
CA PRO A 306 -1.24 23.51 -6.63
C PRO A 306 0.23 23.44 -6.22
N TYR A 307 0.82 22.25 -6.22
CA TYR A 307 2.27 22.09 -6.08
C TYR A 307 2.98 22.20 -7.44
N ALA A 308 2.25 22.02 -8.54
CA ALA A 308 2.76 22.22 -9.90
C ALA A 308 1.68 22.85 -10.80
N THR A 309 2.11 23.73 -11.69
CA THR A 309 1.28 24.31 -12.76
C THR A 309 2.08 24.42 -14.05
N TRP A 310 1.45 24.17 -15.20
CA TRP A 310 2.10 24.29 -16.50
C TRP A 310 1.08 24.47 -17.62
N ASN A 311 1.56 24.79 -18.82
CA ASN A 311 0.75 24.83 -20.03
C ASN A 311 1.10 23.66 -20.96
N THR A 312 0.12 23.13 -21.68
CA THR A 312 0.36 22.30 -22.87
C THR A 312 -0.37 22.87 -24.07
N THR A 313 -0.02 22.42 -25.27
CA THR A 313 -0.63 22.83 -26.53
C THR A 313 -1.12 21.61 -27.29
N ASP A 314 -2.28 21.73 -27.92
CA ASP A 314 -2.74 20.72 -28.86
C ASP A 314 -1.70 20.56 -30.00
N PRO A 315 -1.44 19.33 -30.47
CA PRO A 315 -0.49 19.09 -31.53
C PRO A 315 -0.94 19.77 -32.82
N ILE A 316 -0.03 20.50 -33.47
CA ILE A 316 -0.28 21.12 -34.76
C ILE A 316 -0.29 20.00 -35.82
N ASN A 317 -1.45 19.69 -36.39
CA ASN A 317 -1.53 18.76 -37.52
C ASN A 317 -1.07 19.45 -38.80
N THR A 318 0.22 19.33 -39.13
CA THR A 318 0.79 19.85 -40.39
C THR A 318 0.31 19.09 -41.64
N ALA A 319 -0.28 17.90 -41.51
CA ALA A 319 -0.78 17.12 -42.64
C ALA A 319 -2.16 17.59 -43.16
N SER A 320 -2.95 18.30 -42.34
CA SER A 320 -4.19 18.95 -42.80
C SER A 320 -3.94 20.22 -43.62
N ALA A 321 -2.75 20.82 -43.51
CA ALA A 321 -2.37 22.02 -44.26
C ALA A 321 -2.05 21.73 -45.75
N THR A 322 -1.65 20.50 -46.09
CA THR A 322 -1.29 20.12 -47.47
C THR A 322 -2.47 19.71 -48.35
N THR A 323 -3.63 19.38 -47.76
CA THR A 323 -4.79 18.83 -48.51
C THR A 323 -5.82 19.90 -48.89
N TYR A 324 -5.84 21.05 -48.20
CA TYR A 324 -6.76 22.15 -48.47
C TYR A 324 -6.05 23.52 -48.36
N PRO A 325 -5.35 23.97 -49.42
CA PRO A 325 -4.53 25.19 -49.38
C PRO A 325 -5.34 26.51 -49.33
N ASN A 326 -6.68 26.47 -49.28
CA ASN A 326 -7.52 27.68 -49.25
C ASN A 326 -8.30 27.91 -47.95
N THR A 327 -8.19 27.03 -46.96
CA THR A 327 -8.74 27.34 -45.64
C THR A 327 -7.63 27.97 -44.83
N ASN A 328 -7.81 29.23 -44.42
CA ASN A 328 -7.05 29.86 -43.33
C ASN A 328 -7.32 29.16 -41.97
N ASN A 329 -7.50 27.84 -41.96
CA ASN A 329 -7.65 26.95 -40.81
C ASN A 329 -6.27 26.51 -40.31
N ALA A 330 -5.28 27.41 -40.30
CA ALA A 330 -4.21 27.29 -39.33
C ALA A 330 -4.84 27.64 -37.98
N GLN A 331 -5.67 26.74 -37.46
CA GLN A 331 -6.28 26.87 -36.15
C GLN A 331 -5.11 26.93 -35.17
N ALA A 332 -4.87 28.10 -34.58
CA ALA A 332 -3.82 28.27 -33.60
C ALA A 332 -3.97 27.14 -32.56
N PRO A 333 -2.90 26.40 -32.24
CA PRO A 333 -3.01 25.23 -31.38
C PRO A 333 -3.64 25.67 -30.05
N GLY A 334 -4.69 24.96 -29.63
CA GLY A 334 -5.35 25.26 -28.38
C GLY A 334 -4.38 25.06 -27.22
N ARG A 335 -4.33 26.00 -26.29
CA ARG A 335 -3.56 25.90 -25.05
C ARG A 335 -4.44 25.32 -23.95
N MET A 336 -3.82 24.53 -23.10
CA MET A 336 -4.39 24.01 -21.87
C MET A 336 -3.55 24.48 -20.69
N ALA A 337 -4.21 24.85 -19.61
CA ALA A 337 -3.57 25.11 -18.33
C ALA A 337 -3.79 23.91 -17.41
N HIS A 338 -2.75 23.52 -16.69
CA HIS A 338 -2.79 22.41 -15.77
C HIS A 338 -2.40 22.85 -14.36
N ALA A 339 -3.02 22.23 -13.36
CA ALA A 339 -2.71 22.48 -11.96
C ALA A 339 -2.89 21.20 -11.14
N ASP A 340 -1.83 20.80 -10.43
CA ASP A 340 -1.81 19.57 -9.64
C ASP A 340 -1.85 19.86 -8.15
N PHE A 341 -2.80 19.22 -7.46
CA PHE A 341 -3.01 19.32 -6.02
C PHE A 341 -2.76 17.99 -5.32
N MET A 342 -2.38 18.08 -4.06
CA MET A 342 -2.53 17.03 -3.07
C MET A 342 -3.28 17.61 -1.86
N THR A 343 -4.28 16.90 -1.37
CA THR A 343 -5.05 17.26 -0.18
C THR A 343 -5.00 16.16 0.87
N SER A 344 -5.37 16.50 2.11
CA SER A 344 -5.78 15.52 3.12
C SER A 344 -7.11 14.85 2.73
N ARG A 345 -7.68 14.05 3.63
CA ARG A 345 -8.92 13.33 3.43
C ARG A 345 -10.09 14.28 3.15
N ILE A 346 -10.91 13.94 2.17
CA ILE A 346 -12.10 14.71 1.79
C ILE A 346 -13.32 14.02 2.40
N ILE A 347 -14.12 14.77 3.15
CA ILE A 347 -15.38 14.30 3.73
C ILE A 347 -16.56 14.85 2.93
N TYR A 348 -17.56 13.99 2.71
CA TYR A 348 -18.81 14.34 2.08
C TYR A 348 -19.89 14.63 3.12
N HIS A 349 -20.42 15.84 3.04
CA HIS A 349 -21.57 16.34 3.76
C HIS A 349 -22.75 16.50 2.79
N SER A 350 -23.97 16.33 3.32
CA SER A 350 -25.21 16.48 2.56
C SER A 350 -26.22 17.31 3.34
N GLY A 351 -27.27 17.78 2.67
CA GLY A 351 -28.31 18.58 3.31
C GLY A 351 -27.76 19.92 3.84
N ALA A 352 -28.10 20.25 5.08
CA ALA A 352 -27.72 21.52 5.70
C ALA A 352 -26.19 21.67 5.88
N ASP A 353 -25.45 20.56 5.97
CA ASP A 353 -24.00 20.57 6.19
C ASP A 353 -23.18 20.61 4.89
N ALA A 354 -23.82 20.59 3.71
CA ALA A 354 -23.12 20.61 2.42
C ALA A 354 -22.17 21.82 2.26
N ALA A 355 -22.43 22.92 2.97
CA ALA A 355 -21.56 24.09 3.01
C ALA A 355 -20.17 23.82 3.64
N HIS A 356 -19.99 22.68 4.32
CA HIS A 356 -18.71 22.24 4.90
C HIS A 356 -17.86 21.43 3.93
N ASN A 357 -18.42 21.01 2.79
CA ASN A 357 -17.67 20.28 1.77
C ASN A 357 -16.49 21.08 1.23
N ALA A 358 -15.43 20.36 0.84
CA ALA A 358 -14.31 20.91 0.10
C ALA A 358 -14.81 21.75 -1.09
N GLN A 359 -14.24 22.94 -1.30
CA GLN A 359 -14.59 23.84 -2.39
C GLN A 359 -13.41 24.01 -3.33
N LEU A 360 -13.62 23.87 -4.63
CA LEU A 360 -12.65 24.24 -5.66
C LEU A 360 -13.03 25.59 -6.26
N VAL A 361 -12.08 26.53 -6.28
CA VAL A 361 -12.22 27.84 -6.92
C VAL A 361 -11.07 28.06 -7.89
N ILE A 362 -11.40 28.43 -9.12
CA ILE A 362 -10.46 28.90 -10.13
C ILE A 362 -10.84 30.33 -10.48
N TYR A 363 -9.93 31.27 -10.23
CA TYR A 363 -10.15 32.70 -10.46
C TYR A 363 -9.24 33.20 -11.58
N ASN A 364 -9.85 33.85 -12.57
CA ASN A 364 -9.13 34.49 -13.67
C ASN A 364 -8.74 35.91 -13.26
N LYS A 365 -7.43 36.17 -13.19
CA LYS A 365 -6.86 37.46 -12.77
C LYS A 365 -7.08 38.57 -13.79
N ARG A 366 -7.21 38.23 -15.09
CA ARG A 366 -7.42 39.21 -16.16
C ARG A 366 -8.85 39.72 -16.18
N THR A 367 -9.82 38.81 -16.08
CA THR A 367 -11.26 39.17 -16.08
C THR A 367 -11.78 39.51 -14.68
N GLN A 368 -10.99 39.21 -13.64
CA GLN A 368 -11.34 39.36 -12.23
C GLN A 368 -12.58 38.57 -11.81
N GLN A 369 -12.79 37.39 -12.39
CA GLN A 369 -13.96 36.55 -12.15
C GLN A 369 -13.59 35.14 -11.71
N ASN A 370 -14.45 34.52 -10.90
CA ASN A 370 -14.38 33.08 -10.63
C ASN A 370 -14.89 32.35 -11.87
N VAL A 371 -14.01 31.71 -12.62
CA VAL A 371 -14.37 30.92 -13.82
C VAL A 371 -14.83 29.52 -13.46
N VAL A 372 -14.41 29.02 -12.29
CA VAL A 372 -14.91 27.78 -11.67
C VAL A 372 -15.11 28.03 -10.19
N ARG A 373 -16.27 27.61 -9.66
CA ARG A 373 -16.56 27.52 -8.23
C ARG A 373 -17.52 26.35 -8.04
N ILE A 374 -17.05 25.29 -7.40
CA ILE A 374 -17.84 24.06 -7.21
C ILE A 374 -17.63 23.49 -5.80
N ASP A 375 -18.66 22.78 -5.31
CA ASP A 375 -18.54 21.82 -4.22
C ASP A 375 -17.77 20.61 -4.73
N LEU A 376 -16.50 20.53 -4.36
CA LEU A 376 -15.58 19.51 -4.84
C LEU A 376 -15.97 18.11 -4.32
N ALA A 377 -16.37 17.96 -3.06
CA ALA A 377 -16.74 16.65 -2.52
C ALA A 377 -17.97 16.08 -3.24
N ASP A 378 -18.99 16.91 -3.48
CA ASP A 378 -20.15 16.54 -4.27
C ASP A 378 -19.81 16.28 -5.74
N PHE A 379 -18.92 17.08 -6.33
CA PHE A 379 -18.48 16.89 -7.71
C PHE A 379 -17.77 15.54 -7.90
N LEU A 380 -16.87 15.19 -6.99
CA LEU A 380 -16.10 13.95 -7.06
C LEU A 380 -16.98 12.71 -6.84
N GLN A 381 -17.94 12.73 -5.90
CA GLN A 381 -18.79 11.55 -5.65
C GLN A 381 -19.74 11.24 -6.81
N ARG A 382 -20.04 12.21 -7.68
CA ARG A 382 -20.86 12.00 -8.89
C ARG A 382 -20.19 11.10 -9.93
N LEU A 383 -18.90 10.82 -9.79
CA LEU A 383 -18.20 9.74 -10.51
C LEU A 383 -18.69 8.33 -10.14
N ARG A 384 -19.70 8.14 -9.30
CA ARG A 384 -20.24 6.80 -9.06
C ARG A 384 -21.08 6.35 -10.25
N SER A 385 -20.66 5.29 -10.96
CA SER A 385 -21.52 4.62 -11.94
C SER A 385 -22.39 3.56 -11.26
N SER A 386 -23.20 2.83 -12.04
CA SER A 386 -23.98 1.70 -11.53
C SER A 386 -23.12 0.64 -10.81
N ALA A 387 -21.85 0.46 -11.22
CA ALA A 387 -20.92 -0.48 -10.61
C ALA A 387 -20.38 -0.02 -9.25
N GLU A 388 -20.45 1.29 -8.95
CA GLU A 388 -20.02 1.92 -7.69
C GLU A 388 -21.20 2.39 -6.83
N ARG A 389 -22.46 2.24 -7.29
CA ARG A 389 -23.66 2.62 -6.52
C ARG A 389 -23.83 1.89 -5.20
N ASN A 390 -23.15 0.75 -5.02
CA ASN A 390 -23.15 0.03 -3.75
C ASN A 390 -22.31 0.72 -2.67
N TYR A 391 -21.44 1.66 -3.05
CA TYR A 391 -20.68 2.47 -2.11
C TYR A 391 -21.47 3.72 -1.72
N THR A 392 -21.39 4.07 -0.44
CA THR A 392 -21.82 5.40 0.01
C THR A 392 -20.96 6.48 -0.68
N ALA A 393 -21.42 7.73 -0.66
CA ALA A 393 -20.63 8.83 -1.22
C ALA A 393 -19.25 8.92 -0.54
N GLN A 394 -19.22 8.81 0.80
CA GLN A 394 -17.98 8.83 1.57
C GLN A 394 -17.08 7.63 1.25
N GLU A 395 -17.62 6.42 1.19
CA GLU A 395 -16.82 5.23 0.86
C GLU A 395 -16.18 5.36 -0.52
N PHE A 396 -16.90 5.93 -1.50
CA PHE A 396 -16.32 6.18 -2.81
C PHE A 396 -15.18 7.20 -2.78
N LEU A 397 -15.34 8.30 -2.04
CA LEU A 397 -14.27 9.30 -1.85
C LEU A 397 -13.05 8.73 -1.12
N ASP A 398 -13.27 7.82 -0.17
CA ASP A 398 -12.18 7.17 0.56
C ASP A 398 -11.43 6.15 -0.31
N ARG A 399 -12.14 5.40 -1.17
CA ARG A 399 -11.55 4.45 -2.13
C ARG A 399 -10.84 5.14 -3.30
N GLY A 400 -11.34 6.30 -3.73
CA GLY A 400 -10.75 7.12 -4.78
C GLY A 400 -9.59 7.97 -4.26
N TYR A 401 -8.55 8.14 -5.09
CA TYR A 401 -7.37 8.91 -4.68
C TYR A 401 -6.63 9.65 -5.79
N ASP A 402 -6.99 9.47 -7.06
CA ASP A 402 -6.31 10.06 -8.22
C ASP A 402 -7.32 10.63 -9.21
N TYR A 403 -7.82 11.83 -8.92
CA TYR A 403 -8.89 12.48 -9.66
C TYR A 403 -8.35 13.41 -10.74
N ARG A 404 -8.98 13.40 -11.92
CA ARG A 404 -8.66 14.28 -13.04
C ARG A 404 -9.90 15.06 -13.45
N LEU A 405 -9.83 16.39 -13.37
CA LEU A 405 -10.94 17.31 -13.62
C LEU A 405 -10.57 18.20 -14.81
N SER A 406 -11.32 18.11 -15.90
CA SER A 406 -11.14 18.96 -17.07
C SER A 406 -12.29 19.92 -17.23
N PHE A 407 -12.06 21.22 -17.06
CA PHE A 407 -13.06 22.28 -17.22
C PHE A 407 -12.95 22.94 -18.59
N TYR A 408 -14.09 23.14 -19.24
CA TYR A 408 -14.21 23.78 -20.54
C TYR A 408 -14.97 25.10 -20.38
N LEU A 409 -14.25 26.21 -20.56
CA LEU A 409 -14.75 27.55 -20.38
C LEU A 409 -15.43 28.08 -21.65
N LYS A 410 -16.52 28.82 -21.46
CA LYS A 410 -17.23 29.56 -22.50
C LYS A 410 -17.92 30.77 -21.86
N GLY A 411 -17.84 31.93 -22.49
CA GLY A 411 -18.44 33.17 -21.99
C GLY A 411 -17.87 33.63 -20.65
N GLY A 412 -16.63 33.27 -20.32
CA GLY A 412 -15.98 33.63 -19.06
C GLY A 412 -16.35 32.75 -17.85
N SER A 413 -17.08 31.65 -18.02
CA SER A 413 -17.37 30.66 -16.98
C SER A 413 -17.25 29.23 -17.53
N TRP A 414 -17.20 28.22 -16.67
CA TRP A 414 -17.19 26.82 -17.11
C TRP A 414 -18.55 26.41 -17.65
N SER A 415 -18.59 25.98 -18.92
CA SER A 415 -19.79 25.46 -19.56
C SER A 415 -20.03 23.99 -19.23
N TYR A 416 -18.97 23.19 -19.26
CA TYR A 416 -19.03 21.80 -18.82
C TYR A 416 -17.68 21.34 -18.29
N ALA A 417 -17.71 20.23 -17.56
CA ALA A 417 -16.52 19.57 -17.06
C ALA A 417 -16.56 18.07 -17.38
N SER A 418 -15.38 17.48 -17.59
CA SER A 418 -15.17 16.04 -17.53
C SER A 418 -14.50 15.70 -16.20
N ILE A 419 -14.99 14.70 -15.51
CA ILE A 419 -14.38 14.15 -14.31
C ILE A 419 -13.98 12.72 -14.60
N GLU A 420 -12.77 12.36 -14.22
CA GLU A 420 -12.18 11.04 -14.36
C GLU A 420 -11.47 10.67 -13.06
N ILE A 421 -11.25 9.38 -12.85
CA ILE A 421 -10.32 8.90 -11.83
C ILE A 421 -9.38 7.91 -12.51
N GLY A 422 -8.07 7.99 -12.26
CA GLY A 422 -7.05 7.26 -13.03
C GLY A 422 -7.23 5.73 -13.06
N VAL A 423 -8.02 5.20 -12.13
CA VAL A 423 -8.33 3.78 -11.98
C VAL A 423 -9.50 3.31 -12.84
N LEU A 424 -10.47 4.19 -13.11
CA LEU A 424 -11.67 3.82 -13.84
C LEU A 424 -11.50 4.13 -15.33
N SER A 425 -11.99 3.22 -16.19
CA SER A 425 -11.89 3.37 -17.65
C SER A 425 -12.91 4.33 -18.26
N TRP A 426 -13.51 5.22 -17.47
CA TRP A 426 -14.65 6.03 -17.91
C TRP A 426 -14.66 7.42 -17.24
N ALA A 427 -15.41 8.35 -17.85
CA ALA A 427 -15.51 9.74 -17.44
C ALA A 427 -16.98 10.16 -17.26
N VAL A 428 -17.27 11.03 -16.27
CA VAL A 428 -18.55 11.75 -16.17
C VAL A 428 -18.41 13.12 -16.82
N ARG A 429 -19.34 13.47 -17.70
CA ARG A 429 -19.52 14.85 -18.15
C ARG A 429 -20.61 15.54 -17.34
N ILE A 430 -20.28 16.67 -16.73
CA ILE A 430 -21.23 17.52 -16.00
C ILE A 430 -21.41 18.82 -16.79
N GLN A 431 -22.66 19.17 -17.09
CA GLN A 431 -23.01 20.46 -17.68
C GLN A 431 -23.25 21.46 -16.56
N ASN A 432 -22.84 22.71 -16.77
CA ASN A 432 -23.28 23.80 -15.92
C ASN A 432 -24.68 24.23 -16.38
N GLU A 433 -25.71 23.99 -15.57
CA GLU A 433 -27.11 24.28 -15.93
C GLU A 433 -27.49 25.77 -15.76
N ASP A 434 -26.59 26.58 -15.19
CA ASP A 434 -26.80 28.00 -14.90
C ASP A 434 -26.21 28.96 -15.98
N ILE A 435 -25.84 28.43 -17.15
CA ILE A 435 -25.32 29.18 -18.31
C ILE A 435 -26.18 28.85 -19.53
#